data_AF-A0A482PLZ9-F1
#
_entry.id   AF-A0A482PLZ9-F1
#
_cell.length_a   1.000
_cell.length_b   1.000
_cell.length_c   1.000
_cell.angle_alpha   90.00
_cell.angle_beta   90.00
_cell.angle_gamma   90.00
#
_symmetry.space_group_name_H-M   'P 1'
#
loop_
_entity.id
_entity.type
_entity.pdbx_description
1 polymer ?
#
loop_
_entity_poly.entity_id
_entity_poly.type
_entity_poly.pdbx_seq_one_letter_code
_entity_poly.pdbx_strand_id
1 'polypeptide(L)' 'MLPEYTSDLSVADRFSREHYLIVVKVKAKYITRGSVTESGWVIDKTAPVEPLAIIDRTFGMKENISMVNASK' A
#
# COMPACT_ATOMS: atom_id res chain seq x y z
N MET A 1 -0.40 -4.50 -13.47
CA MET A 1 -0.81 -4.56 -12.06
C MET A 1 -1.37 -3.21 -11.61
N LEU A 2 -2.52 -3.23 -10.94
CA LEU A 2 -3.11 -2.07 -10.25
C LEU A 2 -2.55 -2.01 -8.81
N PRO A 3 -2.38 -0.81 -8.24
CA PRO A 3 -1.91 -0.69 -6.87
C PRO A 3 -2.95 -1.27 -5.90
N GLU A 4 -2.45 -2.01 -4.92
CA GLU A 4 -3.24 -2.65 -3.88
C GLU A 4 -2.89 -2.05 -2.51
N TYR A 5 -3.92 -1.80 -1.73
CA TYR A 5 -3.89 -1.16 -0.42
C TYR A 5 -4.54 -2.07 0.60
N THR A 6 -4.32 -1.82 1.89
CA THR A 6 -4.95 -2.58 2.97
C THR A 6 -5.52 -1.63 4.01
N SER A 7 -6.62 -2.04 4.65
CA SER A 7 -7.13 -1.42 5.87
C SER A 7 -6.66 -2.15 7.14
N ASP A 8 -5.91 -3.25 6.99
CA ASP A 8 -5.38 -4.03 8.10
C ASP A 8 -4.01 -3.50 8.54
N LEU A 9 -3.91 -3.09 9.81
CA LEU A 9 -2.69 -2.51 10.36
C LEU A 9 -1.52 -3.50 10.41
N SER A 10 -1.78 -4.79 10.62
CA SER A 10 -0.73 -5.82 10.66
C SER A 10 -0.14 -6.08 9.27
N VAL A 11 -0.98 -6.03 8.24
CA VAL A 11 -0.56 -6.10 6.84
C VAL A 11 0.25 -4.85 6.49
N ALA A 12 -0.28 -3.66 6.79
CA ALA A 12 0.44 -2.41 6.56
C ALA A 12 1.81 -2.40 7.27
N ASP A 13 1.88 -2.85 8.53
CA ASP A 13 3.13 -2.94 9.27
C ASP A 13 4.13 -3.89 8.61
N ARG A 14 3.70 -5.11 8.26
CA ARG A 14 4.54 -6.13 7.65
C ARG A 14 5.11 -5.71 6.31
N PHE A 15 4.27 -5.13 5.43
CA PHE A 15 4.65 -4.80 4.06
C PHE A 15 5.45 -3.50 3.93
N SER A 16 5.30 -2.57 4.88
CA SER A 16 6.04 -1.30 4.88
C SER A 16 7.29 -1.30 5.76
N ARG A 17 7.52 -2.34 6.56
CA ARG A 17 8.73 -2.46 7.38
C ARG A 17 9.97 -2.48 6.49
N GLU A 18 10.98 -1.66 6.79
CA GLU A 18 12.20 -1.47 5.97
C GLU A 18 11.93 -0.80 4.60
N HIS A 19 10.74 -0.23 4.41
CA HIS A 19 10.29 0.48 3.21
C HIS A 19 9.54 1.78 3.59
N TYR A 20 8.75 2.33 2.67
CA TYR A 20 7.83 3.42 2.95
C TYR A 20 6.42 2.90 3.27
N LEU A 21 5.74 3.56 4.21
CA LEU A 21 4.30 3.44 4.40
C LEU A 21 3.62 4.68 3.80
N ILE A 22 2.69 4.46 2.87
CA ILE A 22 1.87 5.51 2.27
C ILE A 22 0.44 5.34 2.76
N VAL A 23 -0.12 6.41 3.34
CA VAL A 23 -1.52 6.46 3.77
C VAL A 23 -2.28 7.38 2.81
N VAL A 24 -3.36 6.87 2.23
CA VAL A 24 -4.19 7.61 1.28
C VAL A 24 -5.63 7.65 1.74
N LYS A 25 -6.33 8.69 1.31
CA LYS A 25 -7.78 8.81 1.40
C LYS A 25 -8.35 8.75 -0.01
N VAL A 26 -9.37 7.91 -0.19
CA VAL A 26 -10.02 7.67 -1.48
C VAL A 26 -11.52 7.53 -1.27
N LYS A 27 -12.33 7.93 -2.25
CA LYS A 27 -13.79 7.69 -2.19
C LYS A 27 -14.06 6.20 -2.43
N ALA A 28 -14.99 5.63 -1.67
CA ALA A 28 -15.35 4.20 -1.75
C ALA A 28 -15.79 3.75 -3.15
N LYS A 29 -16.32 4.64 -3.99
CA LYS A 29 -16.69 4.32 -5.38
C LYS A 29 -15.51 3.99 -6.30
N TYR A 30 -14.27 4.20 -5.85
CA TYR A 30 -13.06 3.95 -6.63
C TYR A 30 -12.26 2.73 -6.14
N ILE A 31 -12.75 1.99 -5.13
CA ILE A 31 -12.10 0.78 -4.60
C ILE A 31 -12.87 -0.47 -5.02
N THR A 32 -12.12 -1.51 -5.37
CA THR A 32 -12.61 -2.88 -5.57
C THR A 32 -11.90 -3.80 -4.60
N ARG A 33 -12.56 -4.87 -4.15
CA ARG A 33 -11.89 -5.88 -3.32
C ARG A 33 -10.70 -6.50 -4.08
N GLY A 34 -9.57 -6.55 -3.41
CA GLY A 34 -8.37 -7.25 -3.85
C GLY A 34 -8.21 -8.59 -3.14
N SER A 35 -6.97 -8.89 -2.75
CA SER A 35 -6.55 -10.03 -1.95
C SER A 35 -7.42 -10.22 -0.70
N VAL A 36 -8.02 -11.39 -0.57
CA VAL A 36 -8.80 -11.75 0.62
C VAL A 36 -7.88 -11.95 1.83
N THR A 37 -6.70 -12.53 1.62
CA THR A 37 -5.75 -12.85 2.69
C THR A 37 -5.07 -11.62 3.29
N GLU A 38 -4.92 -10.54 2.53
CA GLU A 38 -4.26 -9.30 2.97
C GLU A 38 -5.25 -8.15 3.23
N SER A 39 -6.55 -8.45 3.27
CA SER A 39 -7.61 -7.44 3.39
C SER A 39 -7.46 -6.34 2.32
N GLY A 40 -7.17 -6.76 1.11
CA GLY A 40 -6.77 -5.94 -0.02
C GLY A 40 -7.89 -5.11 -0.63
N TRP A 41 -7.52 -3.92 -1.08
CA TRP A 41 -8.33 -2.98 -1.82
C TRP A 41 -7.53 -2.47 -3.03
N VAL A 42 -8.07 -2.71 -4.22
CA VAL A 42 -7.47 -2.23 -5.47
C VAL A 42 -8.05 -0.87 -5.81
N ILE A 43 -7.18 0.10 -6.09
CA ILE A 43 -7.56 1.43 -6.57
C ILE A 43 -7.14 1.55 -8.05
N ASP A 44 -8.04 2.03 -8.90
CA ASP A 44 -7.67 2.35 -10.28
C ASP A 44 -6.58 3.44 -10.33
N LYS A 45 -5.60 3.31 -11.21
CA LYS A 45 -4.47 4.25 -11.30
C LYS A 45 -4.89 5.70 -11.62
N THR A 46 -6.06 5.87 -12.23
CA THR A 46 -6.62 7.18 -12.59
C THR A 46 -7.56 7.74 -11.52
N ALA A 47 -7.86 6.96 -10.47
CA ALA A 47 -8.74 7.41 -9.40
C ALA A 47 -8.08 8.55 -8.60
N PRO A 48 -8.85 9.58 -8.22
CA PRO A 48 -8.33 10.64 -7.38
C PRO A 48 -8.06 10.10 -5.96
N VAL A 49 -6.80 10.15 -5.55
CA VAL A 49 -6.35 9.83 -4.19
C VAL A 49 -5.78 11.07 -3.52
N GLU A 50 -6.12 11.26 -2.25
CA GLU A 50 -5.56 12.31 -1.39
C GLU A 50 -4.46 11.66 -0.53
N PRO A 51 -3.17 11.98 -0.72
CA PRO A 51 -2.11 11.48 0.14
C PRO A 51 -2.22 12.13 1.52
N LEU A 52 -2.37 11.32 2.56
CA LEU A 52 -2.46 11.79 3.94
C LEU A 52 -1.11 11.77 4.65
N ALA A 53 -0.29 10.75 4.38
CA ALA A 53 1.04 10.62 4.98
C ALA A 53 1.98 9.78 4.10
N ILE A 54 3.27 10.11 4.20
CA ILE A 54 4.38 9.30 3.73
C ILE A 54 5.31 9.12 4.94
N ILE A 55 5.51 7.87 5.36
CA ILE A 55 6.30 7.54 6.53
C ILE A 55 7.49 6.73 6.06
N ASP A 56 8.69 7.27 6.26
CA ASP A 56 9.95 6.55 6.03
C ASP A 56 10.16 5.53 7.16
N ARG A 57 10.16 4.25 6.80
CA ARG A 57 10.45 3.12 7.70
C ARG A 57 11.68 2.34 7.21
N THR A 58 12.57 2.97 6.45
CA THR A 58 13.84 2.36 5.99
C THR A 58 14.87 2.24 7.10
N PHE A 59 14.64 2.89 8.25
CA PHE A 59 15.56 2.92 9.39
C PHE A 59 16.97 3.43 9.02
N GLY A 60 17.06 4.33 8.03
CA GLY A 60 18.33 4.89 7.55
C GLY A 60 19.08 4.00 6.56
N MET A 61 18.50 2.85 6.19
CA MET A 61 19.05 1.96 5.16
C MET A 61 18.59 2.37 3.76
N LYS A 62 19.29 1.93 2.72
CA LYS A 62 18.81 2.09 1.35
C LYS A 62 17.55 1.25 1.13
N GLU A 63 16.57 1.83 0.44
CA GLU A 63 15.34 1.13 0.09
C GLU A 63 15.66 -0.13 -0.72
N ASN A 64 15.18 -1.28 -0.24
CA ASN A 64 15.38 -2.55 -0.91
C ASN A 64 14.32 -2.74 -2.02
N ILE A 65 14.59 -2.18 -3.19
CA ILE A 65 13.71 -2.31 -4.38
C ILE A 65 13.72 -3.71 -5.02
N SER A 66 14.56 -4.64 -4.53
CA SER A 66 14.63 -6.01 -5.07
C SER A 66 13.51 -6.92 -4.54
N MET A 67 12.90 -6.56 -3.41
CA MET A 67 11.72 -7.21 -2.86
C MET A 67 10.46 -6.41 -3.21
N VAL A 68 9.98 -6.57 -4.44
CA VAL A 68 8.62 -6.11 -4.80
C VAL A 68 7.61 -7.09 -4.21
N ASN A 69 6.97 -6.66 -3.12
CA ASN A 69 6.02 -7.48 -2.34
C ASN A 69 4.65 -7.68 -2.98
N ALA A 70 4.42 -7.20 -4.21
CA ALA A 70 3.20 -7.50 -4.95
C ALA A 70 3.44 -8.72 -5.84
N SER A 71 2.78 -9.83 -5.53
CA SER A 71 2.85 -11.12 -6.25
C SER A 71 2.85 -10.95 -7.77
N LYS A 72 3.84 -11.54 -8.46
CA LYS A 72 3.95 -11.57 -9.93
C LYS A 72 2.65 -11.98 -10.63
#